data_AF-A0A1V6B4H0-F1
#
_entry.id   AF-A0A1V6B4H0-F1
#
_cell.length_a   1.000
_cell.length_b   1.000
_cell.length_c   1.000
_cell.angle_alpha   90.00
_cell.angle_beta   90.00
_cell.angle_gamma   90.00
#
_symmetry.space_group_name_H-M   'P 1'
#
loop_
_entity.id
_entity.type
_entity.pdbx_description
1 polymer ?
#
loop_
_entity_poly.entity_id
_entity_poly.type
_entity_poly.pdbx_seq_one_letter_code
_entity_poly.pdbx_strand_id
1 'polypeptide(L)'
;MKVIFKQSIDLFGEERVRKEVREVRVDTTVQEKNFTFPTDRKLIEKVIGHCRRISEEEDIKLENLRQRNKKLKHQLRFARKPKNMNKLRKAQRRLHKIAWKIYHDLVSQLNPIPISYMKEFDVLYRVLTQKRDDINKVYSVHEPDLVYLRGKNISRMSLRTRVHLRTPGRR
;
A
#
# COMPACT_ATOMS: atom_id res chain seq x y z
N MET A 1 13.86 7.23 2.87
CA MET A 1 14.86 8.22 3.33
C MET A 1 16.23 8.04 2.67
N LYS A 2 16.89 6.88 2.75
CA LYS A 2 18.22 6.64 2.12
C LYS A 2 18.28 6.95 0.62
N VAL A 3 17.22 6.62 -0.14
CA VAL A 3 17.19 6.83 -1.60
C VAL A 3 17.18 8.32 -1.99
N ILE A 4 16.33 9.13 -1.35
CA ILE A 4 16.21 10.57 -1.64
C ILE A 4 17.49 11.31 -1.23
N PHE A 5 18.09 10.91 -0.10
CA PHE A 5 19.35 11.48 0.35
C PHE A 5 20.50 11.14 -0.61
N LYS A 6 20.60 9.88 -1.05
CA LYS A 6 21.59 9.46 -2.04
C LYS A 6 21.43 10.22 -3.36
N GLN A 7 20.21 10.31 -3.89
CA GLN A 7 19.92 11.08 -5.11
C GLN A 7 20.29 12.57 -4.96
N SER A 8 20.11 13.15 -3.78
CA SER A 8 20.54 14.52 -3.52
C SER A 8 22.07 14.63 -3.58
N ILE A 9 22.80 13.73 -2.93
CA ILE A 9 24.27 13.69 -3.00
C ILE A 9 24.76 13.52 -4.45
N ASP A 10 24.13 12.61 -5.20
CA ASP A 10 24.45 12.36 -6.61
C ASP A 10 24.21 13.63 -7.47
N LEU A 11 23.13 14.39 -7.19
CA LEU A 11 22.80 15.62 -7.90
C LEU A 11 23.79 16.78 -7.65
N PHE A 12 24.27 16.91 -6.41
CA PHE A 12 25.18 17.99 -6.02
C PHE A 12 26.66 17.62 -6.18
N GLY A 13 26.96 16.33 -6.40
CA GLY A 13 28.31 15.77 -6.50
C GLY A 13 28.95 15.56 -5.12
N GLU A 14 29.49 14.37 -4.87
CA GLU A 14 30.04 13.98 -3.56
C GLU A 14 31.12 14.94 -3.04
N GLU A 15 32.00 15.43 -3.93
CA GLU A 15 33.05 16.39 -3.57
C GLU A 15 32.49 17.72 -3.07
N ARG A 16 31.46 18.24 -3.74
CA ARG A 16 30.83 19.52 -3.42
C ARG A 16 30.05 19.42 -2.12
N VAL A 17 29.34 18.31 -1.92
CA VAL A 17 28.65 18.06 -0.65
C VAL A 17 29.64 17.97 0.50
N ARG A 18 30.77 17.26 0.35
CA ARG A 18 31.80 17.18 1.40
C ARG A 18 32.50 18.50 1.70
N LYS A 19 32.78 19.32 0.67
CA LYS A 19 33.54 20.57 0.83
C LYS A 19 32.66 21.75 1.24
N GLU A 20 31.44 21.85 0.72
CA GLU A 20 30.62 23.06 0.80
C GLU A 20 29.38 22.89 1.68
N VAL A 21 28.84 21.69 1.90
CA VAL A 21 27.61 21.53 2.69
C VAL A 21 27.95 21.46 4.18
N ARG A 22 27.54 22.47 4.95
CA ARG A 22 27.75 22.53 6.40
C ARG A 22 26.62 21.89 7.20
N GLU A 23 25.41 21.93 6.67
CA GLU A 23 24.21 21.47 7.36
C GLU A 23 23.26 20.83 6.35
N VAL A 24 22.73 19.66 6.72
CA VAL A 24 21.68 18.95 5.99
C VAL A 24 20.44 18.96 6.88
N ARG A 25 19.37 19.62 6.43
CA ARG A 25 18.04 19.53 7.08
C ARG A 25 17.13 18.67 6.23
N VAL A 26 16.49 17.69 6.87
CA VAL A 26 15.55 16.79 6.22
C VAL A 26 14.18 17.02 6.84
N ASP A 27 13.34 17.77 6.14
CA ASP A 27 11.99 18.08 6.59
C ASP A 27 10.99 17.14 5.92
N THR A 28 10.23 16.39 6.71
CA THR A 28 9.13 15.56 6.20
C THR A 28 7.85 16.36 6.30
N THR A 29 7.42 16.96 5.19
CA THR A 29 6.18 17.73 5.16
C THR A 29 5.00 16.84 4.83
N VAL A 30 3.88 17.05 5.51
CA VAL A 30 2.64 16.34 5.28
C VAL A 30 1.78 17.19 4.34
N GLN A 31 1.45 16.67 3.16
CA GLN A 31 0.63 17.38 2.16
C GLN A 31 -0.73 16.73 2.03
N GLU A 32 -1.80 17.52 2.01
CA GLU A 32 -3.13 16.98 1.75
C GLU A 32 -3.23 16.43 0.32
N LYS A 33 -3.76 15.21 0.19
CA LYS A 33 -3.95 14.54 -1.09
C LYS A 33 -5.36 13.98 -1.16
N ASN A 34 -6.04 14.25 -2.26
CA ASN A 34 -7.41 13.78 -2.50
C ASN A 34 -7.41 12.27 -2.83
N PHE A 35 -7.42 11.41 -1.81
CA PHE A 35 -7.62 9.96 -2.00
C PHE A 35 -8.80 9.44 -1.19
N THR A 36 -9.64 8.56 -1.76
CA THR A 36 -10.79 8.00 -1.02
C THR A 36 -10.31 7.00 0.03
N PHE A 37 -10.78 7.13 1.28
CA PHE A 37 -10.46 6.16 2.33
C PHE A 37 -10.91 4.76 1.90
N PRO A 38 -9.99 3.79 1.82
CA PRO A 38 -10.39 2.44 1.50
C PRO A 38 -11.24 1.87 2.64
N THR A 39 -12.34 1.21 2.30
CA THR A 39 -12.86 0.19 3.20
C THR A 39 -11.96 -1.04 3.08
N ASP A 40 -11.80 -1.81 4.15
CA ASP A 40 -11.00 -3.06 4.11
C ASP A 40 -11.45 -3.95 2.93
N ARG A 41 -12.76 -3.97 2.63
CA ARG A 41 -13.32 -4.60 1.43
C ARG A 41 -12.61 -4.17 0.13
N LYS A 42 -12.46 -2.86 -0.12
CA LYS A 42 -11.86 -2.33 -1.36
C LYS A 42 -10.39 -2.72 -1.47
N LEU A 43 -9.65 -2.69 -0.36
CA LEU A 43 -8.25 -3.13 -0.35
C LEU A 43 -8.14 -4.62 -0.69
N ILE A 44 -8.97 -5.46 -0.09
CA ILE A 44 -8.96 -6.90 -0.38
C ILE A 44 -9.40 -7.21 -1.82
N GLU A 45 -10.40 -6.50 -2.36
CA GLU A 45 -10.78 -6.60 -3.77
C GLU A 45 -9.61 -6.22 -4.71
N LYS A 46 -8.83 -5.19 -4.34
CA LYS A 46 -7.60 -4.84 -5.08
C LYS A 46 -6.56 -5.94 -5.01
N VAL A 47 -6.28 -6.51 -3.83
CA VAL A 47 -5.32 -7.63 -3.70
C VAL A 47 -5.66 -8.76 -4.65
N ILE A 48 -6.93 -9.18 -4.69
CA ILE A 48 -7.39 -10.22 -5.62
C ILE A 48 -7.15 -9.81 -7.09
N GLY A 49 -7.40 -8.55 -7.44
CA GLY A 49 -7.15 -8.02 -8.79
C GLY A 49 -5.67 -8.08 -9.16
N HIS A 50 -4.78 -7.68 -8.25
CA HIS A 50 -3.33 -7.74 -8.45
C HIS A 50 -2.84 -9.19 -8.62
N CYS A 51 -3.29 -10.12 -7.77
CA CYS A 51 -2.94 -11.53 -7.93
C CYS A 51 -3.37 -12.11 -9.29
N ARG A 52 -4.55 -11.72 -9.78
CA ARG A 52 -5.05 -12.17 -11.09
C ARG A 52 -4.25 -11.62 -12.25
N ARG A 53 -3.91 -10.33 -12.19
CA ARG A 53 -3.05 -9.70 -13.19
C ARG A 53 -1.72 -10.42 -13.28
N ILE A 54 -1.06 -10.66 -12.14
CA ILE A 54 0.22 -11.39 -12.10
C ILE A 54 0.05 -12.81 -12.64
N SER A 55 -1.03 -13.51 -12.28
CA SER A 55 -1.26 -14.86 -12.81
C SER A 55 -1.49 -14.87 -14.33
N GLU A 56 -2.12 -13.84 -14.89
CA GLU A 56 -2.30 -13.70 -16.35
C GLU A 56 -0.98 -13.37 -17.05
N GLU A 57 -0.14 -12.53 -16.44
CA GLU A 57 1.19 -12.17 -16.96
C GLU A 57 2.16 -13.37 -16.97
N GLU A 58 2.09 -14.23 -15.96
CA GLU A 58 2.97 -15.39 -15.79
C GLU A 58 2.37 -16.70 -16.33
N ASP A 59 1.23 -16.65 -17.03
CA ASP A 59 0.45 -17.80 -17.54
C ASP A 59 0.14 -18.88 -16.46
N ILE A 60 -0.11 -18.42 -15.23
CA ILE A 60 -0.41 -19.26 -14.07
C ILE A 60 -1.92 -19.48 -13.97
N LYS A 61 -2.31 -20.76 -13.92
CA LYS A 61 -3.69 -21.15 -13.64
C LYS A 61 -3.94 -21.18 -12.13
N LEU A 62 -4.49 -20.08 -11.62
CA LEU A 62 -4.99 -20.03 -10.24
C LEU A 62 -6.12 -21.04 -10.03
N GLU A 63 -6.15 -21.65 -8.85
CA GLU A 63 -7.25 -22.49 -8.43
C GLU A 63 -8.55 -21.70 -8.57
N ASN A 64 -9.48 -22.27 -9.34
CA ASN A 64 -10.76 -21.66 -9.66
C ASN A 64 -11.62 -21.52 -8.40
N LEU A 65 -11.38 -20.49 -7.59
CA LEU A 65 -12.28 -19.98 -6.57
C LEU A 65 -13.45 -19.29 -7.26
N ARG A 66 -14.25 -20.07 -8.00
CA ARG A 66 -15.34 -19.58 -8.84
C ARG A 66 -16.20 -18.61 -8.03
N GLN A 67 -16.09 -17.36 -8.46
CA GLN A 67 -16.73 -16.13 -8.02
C GLN A 67 -18.26 -16.10 -8.13
N ARG A 68 -18.98 -17.20 -7.95
CA ARG A 68 -20.45 -17.20 -8.05
C ARG A 68 -21.19 -17.08 -6.72
N ASN A 69 -20.58 -16.48 -5.70
CA ASN A 69 -21.41 -15.95 -4.62
C ASN A 69 -21.97 -14.58 -5.02
N LYS A 70 -22.95 -14.57 -5.94
CA LYS A 70 -23.87 -13.42 -6.11
C LYS A 70 -24.36 -12.93 -4.73
N LYS A 71 -24.59 -13.89 -3.82
CA LYS A 71 -24.88 -13.67 -2.40
C LYS A 71 -23.79 -12.88 -1.66
N LEU A 72 -22.51 -13.19 -1.86
CA LEU A 72 -21.39 -12.46 -1.25
C LEU A 72 -21.35 -11.01 -1.76
N LYS A 73 -21.40 -10.80 -3.09
CA LYS A 73 -21.44 -9.45 -3.68
C LYS A 73 -22.64 -8.65 -3.17
N HIS A 74 -23.81 -9.28 -3.08
CA HIS A 74 -25.02 -8.67 -2.55
C HIS A 74 -24.87 -8.29 -1.07
N GLN A 75 -24.37 -9.21 -0.23
CA GLN A 75 -24.12 -8.95 1.19
C GLN A 75 -23.10 -7.83 1.43
N LEU A 76 -22.08 -7.73 0.58
CA LEU A 76 -21.08 -6.66 0.65
C LEU A 76 -21.63 -5.30 0.18
N ARG A 77 -22.61 -5.28 -0.72
CA ARG A 77 -23.20 -4.04 -1.28
C ARG A 77 -24.35 -3.49 -0.43
N PHE A 78 -25.25 -4.34 0.05
CA PHE A 78 -26.52 -3.95 0.69
C PHE A 78 -26.49 -4.01 2.23
N ALA A 79 -25.36 -3.65 2.81
CA ALA A 79 -25.12 -3.71 4.25
C ALA A 79 -25.41 -2.40 5.01
N ARG A 80 -26.23 -1.50 4.45
CA ARG A 80 -26.51 -0.19 5.07
C ARG A 80 -27.37 -0.28 6.34
N LYS A 81 -28.16 -1.35 6.50
CA LYS A 81 -29.06 -1.52 7.65
C LYS A 81 -28.35 -2.24 8.81
N PRO A 82 -28.50 -1.80 10.08
CA PRO A 82 -27.88 -2.43 11.25
C PRO A 82 -28.10 -3.95 11.33
N LYS A 83 -29.32 -4.41 11.00
CA LYS A 83 -29.67 -5.84 10.94
C LYS A 83 -28.83 -6.69 9.99
N ASN A 84 -28.17 -6.07 9.01
CA ASN A 84 -27.32 -6.73 8.03
C ASN A 84 -25.82 -6.65 8.37
N MET A 85 -25.42 -5.96 9.44
CA MET A 85 -24.01 -5.78 9.79
C MET A 85 -23.30 -7.11 10.10
N ASN A 86 -24.00 -8.04 10.75
CA ASN A 86 -23.46 -9.40 10.99
C ASN A 86 -23.24 -10.16 9.68
N LYS A 87 -24.15 -10.00 8.69
CA LYS A 87 -24.00 -10.59 7.36
C LYS A 87 -22.83 -9.95 6.61
N LEU A 88 -22.65 -8.64 6.73
CA LEU A 88 -21.50 -7.92 6.17
C LEU A 88 -20.18 -8.41 6.75
N ARG A 89 -20.07 -8.51 8.08
CA ARG A 89 -18.84 -9.00 8.74
C ARG A 89 -18.49 -10.41 8.29
N LYS A 90 -19.48 -11.31 8.21
CA LYS A 90 -19.29 -12.68 7.68
C LYS A 90 -18.84 -12.65 6.21
N ALA A 91 -19.43 -11.79 5.40
CA ALA A 91 -19.05 -11.60 4.00
C ALA A 91 -17.61 -11.07 3.86
N GLN A 92 -17.21 -10.07 4.64
CA GLN A 92 -15.84 -9.53 4.64
C GLN A 92 -14.81 -10.57 5.06
N ARG A 93 -15.08 -11.36 6.12
CA ARG A 93 -14.21 -12.48 6.52
C ARG A 93 -14.07 -13.51 5.41
N ARG A 94 -15.16 -13.84 4.72
CA ARG A 94 -15.13 -14.77 3.58
C ARG A 94 -14.31 -14.20 2.42
N LEU A 95 -14.47 -12.91 2.10
CA LEU A 95 -13.69 -12.23 1.07
C LEU A 95 -12.19 -12.26 1.39
N HIS A 96 -11.82 -12.00 2.65
CA HIS A 96 -10.44 -12.04 3.12
C HIS A 96 -9.83 -13.45 3.02
N LYS A 97 -10.57 -14.49 3.40
CA LYS A 97 -10.13 -15.89 3.22
C LYS A 97 -9.89 -16.25 1.75
N ILE A 98 -10.76 -15.79 0.85
CA ILE A 98 -10.59 -16.02 -0.60
C ILE A 98 -9.33 -15.33 -1.08
N ALA A 99 -9.09 -14.08 -0.67
CA ALA A 99 -7.88 -13.35 -1.05
C ALA A 99 -6.61 -14.04 -0.53
N TRP A 100 -6.60 -14.49 0.72
CA TRP A 100 -5.49 -15.26 1.28
C TRP A 100 -5.20 -16.55 0.51
N LYS A 101 -6.25 -17.29 0.13
CA LYS A 101 -6.08 -18.54 -0.63
C LYS A 101 -5.49 -18.26 -2.02
N ILE A 102 -6.01 -17.25 -2.73
CA ILE A 102 -5.48 -16.83 -4.03
C ILE A 102 -4.02 -16.36 -3.91
N TYR A 103 -3.72 -15.56 -2.89
CA TYR A 103 -2.36 -15.08 -2.63
C TYR A 103 -1.39 -16.23 -2.41
N HIS A 104 -1.74 -17.18 -1.54
CA HIS A 104 -0.88 -18.34 -1.27
C HIS A 104 -0.70 -19.25 -2.47
N ASP A 105 -1.77 -19.51 -3.22
CA ASP A 105 -1.72 -20.30 -4.45
C ASP A 105 -0.77 -19.66 -5.46
N LEU A 106 -0.91 -18.34 -5.68
CA LEU A 106 0.00 -17.60 -6.56
C LEU A 106 1.45 -17.64 -6.08
N VAL A 107 1.71 -17.34 -4.81
CA VAL A 107 3.06 -17.35 -4.23
C VAL A 107 3.69 -18.74 -4.31
N SER A 108 2.91 -19.80 -4.09
CA SER A 108 3.39 -21.17 -4.18
C SER A 108 3.79 -21.54 -5.60
N GLN A 109 3.04 -21.08 -6.61
CA GLN A 109 3.32 -21.36 -8.01
C GLN A 109 4.44 -20.48 -8.58
N LEU A 110 4.60 -19.24 -8.10
CA LEU A 110 5.69 -18.34 -8.50
C LEU A 110 7.04 -18.64 -7.82
N ASN A 111 7.13 -19.61 -6.90
CA ASN A 111 8.33 -19.76 -6.06
C ASN A 111 9.53 -20.29 -6.89
N PRO A 112 10.67 -19.55 -6.98
CA PRO A 112 11.01 -18.30 -6.28
C PRO A 112 10.42 -17.03 -6.93
N ILE A 113 9.83 -16.15 -6.10
CA ILE A 113 9.18 -14.92 -6.58
C ILE A 113 10.19 -14.02 -7.31
N PRO A 114 9.91 -13.60 -8.56
CA PRO A 114 10.76 -12.67 -9.30
C PRO A 114 10.96 -11.34 -8.57
N ILE A 115 12.16 -10.77 -8.68
CA ILE A 115 12.55 -9.50 -8.02
C ILE A 115 11.62 -8.35 -8.43
N SER A 116 11.12 -8.36 -9.67
CA SER A 116 10.16 -7.38 -10.20
C SER A 116 8.90 -7.26 -9.34
N TYR A 117 8.39 -8.39 -8.83
CA TYR A 117 7.17 -8.44 -8.05
C TYR A 117 7.38 -8.35 -6.53
N MET A 118 8.61 -8.48 -6.02
CA MET A 118 8.88 -8.52 -4.57
C MET A 118 8.25 -7.36 -3.80
N LYS A 119 8.39 -6.11 -4.29
CA LYS A 119 7.79 -4.94 -3.64
C LYS A 119 6.27 -4.99 -3.66
N GLU A 120 5.69 -5.50 -4.73
CA GLU A 120 4.25 -5.63 -4.86
C GLU A 120 3.72 -6.70 -3.88
N PHE A 121 4.35 -7.88 -3.83
CA PHE A 121 4.00 -8.94 -2.88
C PHE A 121 4.13 -8.49 -1.42
N ASP A 122 5.14 -7.68 -1.06
CA ASP A 122 5.26 -7.08 0.27
C ASP A 122 4.01 -6.25 0.63
N VAL A 123 3.58 -5.37 -0.27
CA VAL A 123 2.38 -4.54 -0.07
C VAL A 123 1.12 -5.40 0.03
N LEU A 124 0.96 -6.39 -0.86
CA LEU A 124 -0.19 -7.31 -0.82
C LEU A 124 -0.24 -8.09 0.49
N TYR A 125 0.89 -8.61 0.94
CA TYR A 125 1.02 -9.34 2.21
C TYR A 125 0.68 -8.46 3.41
N ARG A 126 1.20 -7.23 3.46
CA ARG A 126 0.87 -6.24 4.49
C ARG A 126 -0.63 -5.92 4.51
N VAL A 127 -1.26 -5.75 3.36
CA VAL A 127 -2.72 -5.52 3.27
C VAL A 127 -3.51 -6.72 3.81
N LEU A 128 -3.04 -7.94 3.61
CA LEU A 128 -3.69 -9.16 4.08
C LEU A 128 -3.49 -9.44 5.59
N THR A 129 -2.42 -8.93 6.19
CA THR A 129 -2.03 -9.19 7.58
C THR A 129 -2.33 -8.04 8.55
N GLN A 130 -2.47 -6.82 8.05
CA GLN A 130 -2.68 -5.62 8.87
C GLN A 130 -3.92 -5.70 9.76
N LYS A 131 -3.80 -5.24 11.00
CA LYS A 131 -4.88 -5.09 11.98
C LYS A 131 -5.42 -3.66 11.99
N ARG A 132 -6.48 -3.46 12.78
CA ARG A 132 -7.16 -2.16 12.88
C ARG A 132 -6.28 -1.08 13.50
N ASP A 133 -5.45 -1.46 14.46
CA ASP A 133 -4.68 -0.55 15.31
C ASP A 133 -3.18 -0.54 14.94
N ASP A 134 -2.84 -1.04 13.76
CA ASP A 134 -1.46 -1.01 13.26
C ASP A 134 -1.08 0.40 12.84
N ILE A 135 0.13 0.83 13.25
CA ILE A 135 0.66 2.18 13.00
C ILE A 135 0.97 2.39 11.51
N ASN A 136 1.53 1.38 10.84
CA ASN A 136 1.97 1.43 9.44
C ASN A 136 0.99 0.72 8.49
N LYS A 137 -0.31 0.95 8.71
CA LYS A 137 -1.39 0.36 7.91
C LYS A 137 -1.34 0.88 6.46
N VAL A 138 -1.49 -0.03 5.51
CA VAL A 138 -1.58 0.29 4.09
C VAL A 138 -2.98 0.80 3.76
N TYR A 139 -3.07 2.05 3.31
CA TYR A 139 -4.31 2.68 2.86
C TYR A 139 -4.48 2.70 1.33
N SER A 140 -3.45 2.38 0.56
CA SER A 140 -3.55 2.22 -0.89
C SER A 140 -2.52 1.22 -1.38
N VAL A 141 -2.95 0.26 -2.21
CA VAL A 141 -2.03 -0.72 -2.82
C VAL A 141 -1.05 -0.02 -3.78
N HIS A 142 -1.48 1.02 -4.49
CA HIS A 142 -0.62 1.75 -5.43
C HIS A 142 0.28 2.79 -4.75
N GLU A 143 -0.07 3.22 -3.54
CA GLU A 143 0.68 4.22 -2.78
C GLU A 143 0.77 3.77 -1.31
N PRO A 144 1.60 2.76 -1.01
CA PRO A 144 1.66 2.14 0.31
C PRO A 144 2.21 3.07 1.40
N ASP A 145 2.90 4.15 1.01
CA ASP A 145 3.49 5.15 1.89
C ASP A 145 2.50 6.25 2.31
N LEU A 146 1.25 6.19 1.86
CA LEU A 146 0.21 7.11 2.32
C LEU A 146 -0.07 6.90 3.81
N VAL A 147 -0.11 8.00 4.55
CA VAL A 147 -0.39 8.00 5.99
C VAL A 147 -1.75 8.64 6.24
N TYR A 148 -2.46 8.08 7.21
CA TYR A 148 -3.72 8.63 7.70
C TYR A 148 -3.53 9.15 9.12
N LEU A 149 -3.66 10.47 9.30
CA LEU A 149 -3.62 11.10 10.61
C LEU A 149 -5.05 11.22 11.15
N ARG A 150 -5.28 10.65 12.33
CA ARG A 150 -6.59 10.67 12.99
C ARG A 150 -6.62 11.83 13.98
N GLY A 151 -7.38 12.90 13.69
CA GLY A 151 -7.53 14.09 14.54
C GLY A 151 -8.90 14.77 14.37
N LYS A 152 -9.08 15.96 14.95
CA LYS A 152 -10.32 16.76 14.86
C LYS A 152 -10.74 17.08 13.42
N ASN A 153 -9.78 17.15 12.50
CA ASN A 153 -10.00 17.21 11.06
C ASN A 153 -9.46 15.92 10.43
N ILE A 154 -10.32 15.21 9.70
CA ILE A 154 -9.95 14.01 8.97
C ILE A 154 -9.25 14.44 7.67
N SER A 155 -7.93 14.63 7.72
CA SER A 155 -7.13 15.01 6.54
C SER A 155 -6.37 13.81 5.97
N ARG A 156 -6.48 13.65 4.65
CA ARG A 156 -5.83 12.60 3.86
C ARG A 156 -4.51 13.13 3.35
N MET A 157 -3.42 12.46 3.63
CA MET A 157 -2.12 13.06 3.42
C MET A 157 -1.09 12.13 2.76
N SER A 158 -0.25 12.71 1.94
CA SER A 158 0.99 12.10 1.45
C SER A 158 2.18 12.73 2.16
N LEU A 159 3.15 11.89 2.55
CA LEU A 159 4.41 12.39 3.09
C LEU A 159 5.32 12.81 1.92
N ARG A 160 5.78 14.06 1.93
CA ARG A 160 6.79 14.55 1.01
C ARG A 160 8.04 14.90 1.80
N THR A 161 9.12 14.18 1.52
CA THR A 161 10.45 14.48 2.08
C THR A 161 11.12 15.57 1.25
N ARG A 162 11.60 16.63 1.90
CA ARG A 162 12.49 17.63 1.30
C ARG A 162 13.84 17.59 2.01
N VAL A 163 14.90 17.69 1.22
CA VAL A 163 16.28 17.79 1.71
C VAL A 163 16.76 19.21 1.40
N HIS A 164 17.17 19.92 2.44
CA HIS A 164 17.78 21.25 2.36
C HIS A 164 19.26 21.12 2.66
N LEU A 165 20.10 21.48 1.69
CA LEU A 165 21.55 21.55 1.87
C LEU A 165 21.94 23.02 2.00
N ARG A 166 22.58 23.37 3.12
CA ARG A 166 23.08 24.73 3.33
C ARG A 166 24.57 24.79 3.02
N THR A 167 24.93 25.54 1.98
CA THR A 167 26.32 25.90 1.66
C THR A 167 26.64 27.29 2.23
N PRO A 168 27.90 27.58 2.62
CA PRO A 168 28.30 28.92 3.03
C PRO A 168 28.18 29.85 1.82
N GLY A 169 27.48 30.98 2.00
CA GLY A 169 27.39 32.00 0.97
C GLY A 169 28.79 32.47 0.57
N ARG A 170 29.02 32.63 -0.74
CA ARG A 170 30.18 33.37 -1.23
C ARG A 170 30.11 34.78 -0.64
N ARG A 171 31.15 35.17 0.09
CA ARG A 171 31.42 36.58 0.37
C ARG A 171 31.76 37.29 -0.92
#